data_AF-A0A401Q9K4-F1
#
_entry.id   AF-A0A401Q9K4-F1
#
_cell.length_a   1.000
_cell.length_b   1.000
_cell.length_c   1.000
_cell.angle_alpha   90.00
_cell.angle_beta   90.00
_cell.angle_gamma   90.00
#
_symmetry.space_group_name_H-M   'P 1'
#
loop_
_entity.id
_entity.type
_entity.pdbx_description
1 polymer ?
#
loop_
_entity_poly.entity_id
_entity_poly.type
_entity_poly.pdbx_seq_one_letter_code
_entity_poly.pdbx_strand_id
1 'polypeptide(L)'
;MDTVGTFEMARVLSKFSLFTAVHKHYTLEQWKEFAVNNPDCLQNIAASAGIGPKDLEKLAAILELLPDIRYICLDVANGYSEHFVEFVKDVRKRFPDHTIM
;
A
#
# COMPACT_ATOMS: atom_id res chain seq x y z
N MET A 1 -5.31 -9.05 -2.42
CA MET A 1 -6.13 -10.04 -1.67
C MET A 1 -5.36 -10.54 -0.47
N ASP A 2 -6.04 -10.83 0.63
CA ASP A 2 -5.47 -11.28 1.92
C ASP A 2 -4.76 -12.64 1.87
N THR A 3 -5.14 -13.51 0.93
CA THR A 3 -4.51 -14.82 0.71
C THR A 3 -3.37 -14.83 -0.31
N VAL A 4 -3.05 -13.67 -0.93
CA VAL A 4 -2.03 -13.57 -1.99
C VAL A 4 -1.02 -12.48 -1.69
N GLY A 5 -1.48 -11.26 -1.42
CA GLY A 5 -0.64 -10.07 -1.17
C GLY A 5 -0.08 -10.04 0.23
N THR A 6 0.52 -11.14 0.69
CA THR A 6 1.12 -11.27 2.03
C THR A 6 2.57 -10.82 2.04
N PHE A 7 3.13 -10.60 3.22
CA PHE A 7 4.55 -10.27 3.37
C PHE A 7 5.48 -11.42 2.95
N GLU A 8 5.06 -12.66 3.19
CA GLU A 8 5.81 -13.84 2.75
C GLU A 8 5.88 -13.89 1.22
N MET A 9 4.78 -13.56 0.53
CA MET A 9 4.74 -13.46 -0.93
C MET A 9 5.68 -12.35 -1.41
N ALA A 10 5.56 -11.15 -0.83
CA ALA A 10 6.40 -10.00 -1.19
C ALA A 10 7.90 -10.32 -1.09
N ARG A 11 8.31 -10.99 -0.01
CA ARG A 11 9.71 -11.38 0.22
C ARG A 11 10.24 -12.37 -0.82
N VAL A 12 9.42 -13.26 -1.35
CA VAL A 12 9.84 -14.23 -2.37
C VAL A 12 9.83 -13.59 -3.75
N LEU A 13 8.78 -12.85 -4.09
CA LEU A 13 8.63 -12.21 -5.40
C LEU A 13 9.68 -11.12 -5.65
N SER A 14 10.07 -10.37 -4.62
CA SER A 14 11.09 -9.32 -4.75
C SER A 14 12.44 -9.84 -5.27
N LYS A 15 12.80 -11.10 -4.96
CA LYS A 15 14.02 -11.76 -5.46
C LYS A 15 14.04 -11.94 -6.98
N PHE A 16 12.87 -11.89 -7.61
CA PHE A 16 12.68 -11.99 -9.04
C PHE A 16 12.27 -10.64 -9.66
N SER A 17 12.46 -9.54 -8.92
CA SER A 17 12.03 -8.19 -9.33
C SER A 17 10.53 -8.10 -9.65
N LEU A 18 9.73 -8.97 -9.03
CA LEU A 18 8.28 -8.95 -9.13
C LEU A 18 7.67 -8.09 -8.02
N PHE A 19 6.48 -7.56 -8.30
CA PHE A 19 5.81 -6.57 -7.46
C PHE A 19 4.72 -7.21 -6.58
N THR A 20 4.45 -6.65 -5.39
CA THR A 20 3.34 -7.10 -4.53
C THR A 20 2.50 -5.93 -4.00
N ALA A 21 1.22 -5.89 -4.37
CA ALA A 21 0.23 -5.06 -3.69
C ALA A 21 -0.19 -5.75 -2.37
N VAL A 22 0.34 -5.25 -1.24
CA VAL A 22 0.13 -5.87 0.07
C VAL A 22 -1.29 -5.62 0.55
N HIS A 23 -1.97 -6.65 1.07
CA HIS A 23 -3.35 -6.50 1.52
C HIS A 23 -3.47 -5.52 2.70
N LYS A 24 -4.63 -4.88 2.82
CA LYS A 24 -4.86 -3.78 3.79
C LYS A 24 -5.05 -4.20 5.26
N HIS A 25 -4.85 -5.47 5.61
CA HIS A 25 -5.23 -6.03 6.91
C HIS A 25 -4.09 -6.08 7.95
N TYR A 26 -2.82 -6.00 7.55
CA TYR A 26 -1.70 -5.97 8.49
C TYR A 26 -1.68 -4.72 9.37
N THR A 27 -1.30 -4.85 10.64
CA THR A 27 -1.14 -3.70 11.55
C THR A 27 0.13 -2.90 11.24
N LEU A 28 0.26 -1.70 11.82
CA LEU A 28 1.46 -0.88 11.66
C LEU A 28 2.72 -1.56 12.22
N GLU A 29 2.57 -2.31 13.32
CA GLU A 29 3.66 -3.07 13.94
C GLU A 29 4.16 -4.16 13.00
N GLN A 30 3.24 -4.87 12.31
CA GLN A 30 3.60 -5.90 11.34
C GLN A 30 4.32 -5.29 10.12
N TRP A 31 3.87 -4.13 9.63
CA TRP A 31 4.58 -3.38 8.59
C TRP A 31 5.99 -2.98 9.02
N LYS A 32 6.13 -2.48 10.26
CA LYS A 32 7.43 -2.11 10.84
C LYS A 32 8.38 -3.30 10.90
N GLU A 33 7.89 -4.42 11.44
CA GLU A 33 8.66 -5.65 11.56
C GLU A 33 9.08 -6.19 10.19
N PHE A 34 8.18 -6.18 9.21
CA PHE A 34 8.49 -6.59 7.86
C PHE A 34 9.59 -5.72 7.24
N ALA A 35 9.49 -4.40 7.36
CA ALA A 35 10.44 -3.45 6.79
C ALA A 35 11.85 -3.58 7.40
N VAL A 36 11.95 -3.75 8.72
CA VAL A 36 13.24 -3.96 9.41
C VAL A 36 13.94 -5.22 8.89
N ASN A 37 13.16 -6.28 8.67
CA ASN A 37 13.71 -7.58 8.26
C ASN A 37 13.92 -7.70 6.73
N ASN A 38 13.29 -6.84 5.92
CA ASN A 38 13.27 -6.96 4.46
C ASN A 38 13.38 -5.58 3.76
N PRO A 39 14.39 -4.76 4.06
CA PRO A 39 14.49 -3.38 3.54
C PRO A 39 14.51 -3.32 2.01
N ASP A 40 15.20 -4.26 1.35
CA ASP A 40 15.30 -4.32 -0.11
C ASP A 40 13.96 -4.61 -0.80
N CYS A 41 12.97 -5.15 -0.07
CA CYS A 41 11.66 -5.46 -0.63
C CYS A 41 10.76 -4.22 -0.77
N LEU A 42 11.04 -3.13 -0.03
CA LEU A 42 10.14 -1.98 0.08
C LEU A 42 9.94 -1.24 -1.25
N GLN A 43 10.90 -1.33 -2.17
CA GLN A 43 10.80 -0.71 -3.49
C GLN A 43 9.83 -1.42 -4.43
N ASN A 44 9.49 -2.69 -4.17
CA ASN A 44 8.68 -3.54 -5.03
C ASN A 44 7.31 -3.87 -4.41
N ILE A 45 6.84 -3.04 -3.48
CA ILE A 45 5.54 -3.23 -2.84
C ILE A 45 4.69 -1.96 -2.86
N ALA A 46 3.38 -2.15 -2.76
CA ALA A 46 2.42 -1.09 -2.53
C ALA A 46 1.64 -1.33 -1.23
N ALA A 47 1.34 -0.24 -0.52
CA ALA A 47 0.35 -0.26 0.56
C ALA A 47 -1.05 -0.10 -0.05
N SER A 48 -1.97 -1.01 0.27
CA SER A 48 -3.33 -0.98 -0.28
C SER A 48 -4.33 -0.32 0.67
N ALA A 49 -5.29 0.41 0.11
CA ALA A 49 -6.38 1.05 0.85
C ALA A 49 -7.70 1.02 0.05
N GLY A 50 -8.83 1.01 0.76
CA GLY A 50 -10.12 1.38 0.17
C GLY A 50 -10.37 2.89 0.29
N ILE A 51 -11.63 3.29 0.14
CA ILE A 51 -12.07 4.70 0.19
C ILE A 51 -12.57 5.16 1.57
N GLY A 52 -12.49 4.29 2.58
CA GLY A 52 -12.96 4.61 3.93
C GLY A 52 -11.97 5.50 4.70
N PRO A 53 -12.44 6.41 5.58
CA PRO A 53 -11.55 7.28 6.37
C PRO A 53 -10.50 6.51 7.19
N LYS A 54 -10.89 5.38 7.79
CA LYS A 54 -9.99 4.51 8.55
C LYS A 54 -8.89 3.88 7.68
N ASP A 55 -9.23 3.51 6.44
CA ASP A 55 -8.25 2.95 5.49
C ASP A 55 -7.24 4.05 5.10
N LEU A 56 -7.69 5.28 4.90
CA LEU A 56 -6.83 6.42 4.58
C LEU A 56 -5.89 6.80 5.75
N GLU A 57 -6.40 6.81 6.98
CA GLU A 57 -5.59 7.05 8.18
C GLU A 57 -4.50 6.00 8.34
N LYS A 58 -4.87 4.72 8.15
CA LYS A 58 -3.91 3.61 8.21
C LYS A 58 -2.87 3.70 7.09
N LEU A 59 -3.29 3.99 5.86
CA LEU A 59 -2.38 4.20 4.73
C LEU A 59 -1.37 5.30 5.04
N ALA A 60 -1.84 6.45 5.54
CA ALA A 60 -0.97 7.57 5.88
C ALA A 60 0.05 7.18 6.95
N ALA A 61 -0.37 6.49 8.01
CA ALA A 61 0.53 6.04 9.06
C ALA A 61 1.58 5.03 8.54
N ILE A 62 1.23 4.16 7.59
CA ILE A 62 2.19 3.26 6.94
C ILE A 62 3.24 4.05 6.16
N LEU A 63 2.82 5.01 5.32
CA LEU A 63 3.72 5.77 4.45
C LEU A 63 4.60 6.78 5.22
N GLU A 64 4.08 7.34 6.32
CA GLU A 64 4.86 8.19 7.24
C GLU A 64 5.92 7.37 8.00
N LEU A 65 5.58 6.13 8.37
CA LEU A 65 6.50 5.21 9.05
C LEU A 65 7.57 4.65 8.10
N LEU A 66 7.20 4.38 6.85
CA LEU A 66 8.02 3.67 5.85
C LEU A 66 8.12 4.50 4.55
N PRO A 67 8.94 5.56 4.52
CA PRO A 67 9.03 6.48 3.38
C PRO A 67 9.60 5.85 2.10
N ASP A 68 10.22 4.67 2.21
CA ASP A 68 10.74 3.88 1.08
C ASP A 68 9.62 3.20 0.27
N ILE A 69 8.40 3.08 0.81
CA ILE A 69 7.25 2.58 0.06
C ILE A 69 6.75 3.70 -0.85
N ARG A 70 6.95 3.56 -2.16
CA ARG A 70 6.63 4.60 -3.15
C ARG A 70 5.31 4.39 -3.88
N TYR A 71 4.60 3.29 -3.60
CA TYR A 71 3.40 2.90 -4.33
C TYR A 71 2.20 2.76 -3.41
N ILE A 72 1.06 3.24 -3.89
CA ILE A 72 -0.24 3.16 -3.25
C ILE A 72 -1.18 2.38 -4.17
N CYS A 73 -1.85 1.36 -3.66
CA CYS A 73 -2.90 0.65 -4.37
C CYS A 73 -4.27 1.08 -3.82
N LEU A 74 -5.07 1.78 -4.63
CA LEU A 74 -6.43 2.17 -4.25
C LEU A 74 -7.43 1.21 -4.90
N ASP A 75 -8.03 0.35 -4.08
CA ASP A 75 -8.85 -0.76 -4.56
C ASP A 75 -10.30 -0.67 -4.06
N VAL A 76 -11.24 -0.62 -5.01
CA VAL A 76 -12.69 -0.63 -4.79
C VAL A 76 -13.39 -1.49 -5.82
N ALA A 77 -14.51 -2.13 -5.43
CA ALA A 77 -15.29 -2.96 -6.34
C ALA A 77 -15.92 -2.16 -7.51
N ASN A 78 -16.24 -0.89 -7.29
CA ASN A 78 -16.84 -0.02 -8.30
C ASN A 78 -16.03 1.28 -8.48
N GLY A 79 -15.04 1.24 -9.39
CA GLY A 79 -14.21 2.39 -9.73
C GLY A 79 -14.90 3.49 -10.54
N TYR A 80 -16.15 3.29 -11.00
CA TYR A 80 -16.91 4.31 -11.74
C TYR A 80 -17.57 5.36 -10.82
N SER A 81 -17.50 5.16 -9.51
CA SER A 81 -18.07 6.09 -8.54
C SER A 81 -17.33 7.43 -8.57
N GLU A 82 -18.07 8.53 -8.69
CA GLU A 82 -17.50 9.88 -8.54
C GLU A 82 -16.83 10.08 -7.18
N HIS A 83 -17.34 9.41 -6.14
CA HIS A 83 -16.71 9.41 -4.82
C HIS A 83 -15.29 8.80 -4.85
N PHE A 84 -15.06 7.76 -5.66
CA PHE A 84 -13.72 7.22 -5.85
C PHE A 84 -12.82 8.18 -6.62
N VAL A 85 -13.34 8.87 -7.63
CA VAL A 85 -12.57 9.89 -8.39
C VAL A 85 -12.09 11.01 -7.47
N GLU A 86 -12.97 11.54 -6.61
CA GLU A 86 -12.58 12.55 -5.62
C GLU A 86 -11.58 11.99 -4.61
N PHE A 87 -11.77 10.76 -4.15
CA PHE A 87 -10.83 10.11 -3.24
C PHE A 87 -9.43 9.96 -3.85
N VAL A 88 -9.32 9.58 -5.13
CA VAL A 88 -8.03 9.51 -5.85
C VAL A 88 -7.35 10.89 -5.90
N LYS A 89 -8.12 11.97 -6.14
CA LYS A 89 -7.60 13.35 -6.12
C LYS A 89 -7.08 13.72 -4.73
N ASP A 90 -7.81 13.37 -3.68
CA ASP A 90 -7.41 13.64 -2.29
C ASP A 90 -6.12 12.89 -1.91
N VAL A 91 -6.01 11.61 -2.28
CA VAL A 91 -4.80 10.80 -2.07
C VAL A 91 -3.62 11.38 -2.84
N ARG A 92 -3.81 11.78 -4.12
CA ARG A 92 -2.75 12.45 -4.92
C ARG A 92 -2.31 13.76 -4.27
N LYS A 93 -3.24 14.57 -3.78
CA LYS A 93 -2.93 15.84 -3.10
C LYS A 93 -2.12 15.60 -1.82
N ARG A 94 -2.45 14.55 -1.06
CA ARG A 94 -1.76 14.20 0.19
C ARG A 94 -0.39 13.57 -0.04
N PHE A 95 -0.25 12.74 -1.08
CA PHE A 95 0.97 11.98 -1.38
C PHE A 95 1.47 12.29 -2.81
N PRO A 96 1.97 13.51 -3.07
CA PRO A 96 2.27 13.99 -4.42
C PRO A 96 3.36 13.19 -5.13
N ASP A 97 4.28 12.58 -4.39
CA ASP A 97 5.43 11.86 -4.96
C ASP A 97 5.26 10.34 -5.02
N HIS A 98 4.10 9.81 -4.60
CA HIS A 98 3.80 8.38 -4.66
C HIS A 98 3.15 8.01 -5.99
N THR A 99 3.50 6.86 -6.55
CA THR A 99 2.75 6.29 -7.67
C THR A 99 1.44 5.72 -7.14
N ILE A 100 0.31 6.12 -7.72
CA ILE A 100 -1.02 5.62 -7.37
C ILE A 100 -1.46 4.69 -8.49
N MET A 101 -1.86 3.47 -8.14
CA MET A 101 -2.39 2.46 -9.04
C MET A 101 -3.70 1.88 -8.53
#